data_AF-A0A968XRA2-F1
#
_entry.id   AF-A0A968XRA2-F1
#
_cell.length_a   1.000
_cell.length_b   1.000
_cell.length_c   1.000
_cell.angle_alpha   90.00
_cell.angle_beta   90.00
_cell.angle_gamma   90.00
#
_symmetry.space_group_name_H-M   'P 1'
#
loop_
_entity.id
_entity.type
_entity.pdbx_description
1 polymer ?
#
loop_
_entity_poly.entity_id
_entity_poly.type
_entity_poly.pdbx_seq_one_letter_code
_entity_poly.pdbx_strand_id
1 'polypeptide(L)' 'MIRGINDLKQHLLSRKDQFARCLAEKLFTYASGRKLGAHDRPAVDAIVAESKQMNYGLRDLVLRVAASETVRGLSEEPK' A
#
# COMPACT_ATOMS: atom_id res chain seq x y z
N MET A 1 -17.70 0.88 20.40
CA MET A 1 -18.42 1.82 19.52
C MET A 1 -17.53 3.02 19.29
N ILE A 2 -17.23 3.35 18.02
CA ILE A 2 -16.34 4.47 17.68
C ILE A 2 -17.13 5.78 17.88
N ARG A 3 -16.67 6.65 18.78
CA ARG A 3 -17.42 7.85 19.21
C ARG A 3 -17.05 9.15 18.48
N GLY A 4 -16.14 9.10 17.51
CA GLY A 4 -15.74 10.26 16.70
C GLY A 4 -14.40 10.06 15.98
N ILE A 5 -13.93 11.11 15.29
CA ILE A 5 -12.73 11.06 14.44
C ILE A 5 -11.46 10.67 15.19
N ASN A 6 -11.30 11.13 16.44
CA ASN A 6 -10.13 10.82 17.24
C ASN A 6 -10.12 9.33 17.64
N ASP A 7 -11.28 8.80 18.03
CA ASP A 7 -11.43 7.38 18.37
C ASP A 7 -11.24 6.47 17.15
N LEU A 8 -11.71 6.90 15.97
CA LEU A 8 -11.43 6.24 14.69
C LEU A 8 -9.92 6.22 14.42
N LYS A 9 -9.24 7.36 14.57
CA LYS A 9 -7.79 7.45 14.39
C LYS A 9 -7.05 6.49 15.33
N GLN A 10 -7.42 6.43 16.61
CA GLN A 10 -6.82 5.49 17.56
C GLN A 10 -7.08 4.03 17.16
N HIS A 11 -8.29 3.71 16.69
CA HIS A 11 -8.64 2.37 16.21
C HIS A 11 -7.91 1.96 14.93
N LEU A 12 -7.54 2.91 14.06
CA LEU A 12 -6.70 2.67 12.89
C LEU A 12 -5.23 2.51 13.31
N LEU A 13 -4.77 3.32 14.28
CA LEU A 13 -3.41 3.23 14.84
C LEU A 13 -3.16 1.96 15.64
N SER A 14 -4.19 1.31 16.20
CA SER A 14 -4.04 -0.02 16.82
C SER A 14 -3.92 -1.15 15.79
N ARG A 15 -4.24 -0.88 14.51
CA ARG A 15 -4.20 -1.84 13.39
C ARG A 15 -3.38 -1.32 12.22
N LYS A 16 -2.25 -0.64 12.51
CA LYS A 16 -1.36 -0.02 11.50
C LYS A 16 -0.98 -0.97 10.37
N ASP A 17 -0.63 -2.21 10.69
CA ASP A 17 -0.25 -3.23 9.68
C ASP A 17 -1.40 -3.49 8.68
N GLN A 18 -2.63 -3.68 9.18
CA GLN A 18 -3.79 -3.93 8.34
C GLN A 18 -4.18 -2.68 7.54
N PHE A 19 -4.08 -1.51 8.14
CA PHE A 19 -4.37 -0.25 7.47
C PHE A 19 -3.35 0.05 6.36
N ALA A 20 -2.06 -0.12 6.64
CA ALA A 20 -0.99 0.07 5.67
C ALA A 20 -1.12 -0.90 4.49
N ARG A 21 -1.46 -2.17 4.77
CA ARG A 21 -1.76 -3.15 3.71
C ARG A 21 -2.94 -2.71 2.84
N CYS A 22 -4.06 -2.36 3.45
CA CYS A 22 -5.25 -1.91 2.72
C CYS A 22 -4.95 -0.68 1.85
N LEU A 23 -4.17 0.26 2.38
CA LEU A 23 -3.78 1.45 1.64
C LEU A 23 -2.83 1.11 0.49
N ALA A 24 -1.84 0.24 0.71
CA ALA A 24 -0.93 -0.23 -0.33
C ALA A 24 -1.69 -0.92 -1.48
N GLU A 25 -2.62 -1.83 -1.17
CA GLU A 25 -3.44 -2.53 -2.18
C GLU A 25 -4.27 -1.55 -3.02
N LYS A 26 -4.85 -0.52 -2.39
CA LYS A 26 -5.57 0.54 -3.12
C LYS A 26 -4.63 1.33 -4.01
N LEU A 27 -3.50 1.80 -3.48
CA LEU A 27 -2.51 2.56 -4.26
C LEU A 27 -2.03 1.77 -5.47
N PHE A 28 -1.74 0.48 -5.30
CA PHE A 28 -1.36 -0.41 -6.39
C PHE A 28 -2.47 -0.56 -7.43
N THR A 29 -3.72 -0.70 -7.00
CA THR A 29 -4.87 -0.79 -7.92
C THR A 29 -4.99 0.48 -8.76
N TYR A 30 -4.83 1.66 -8.14
CA TYR A 30 -4.87 2.94 -8.86
C TYR A 30 -3.65 3.15 -9.76
N ALA A 31 -2.44 2.79 -9.30
CA ALA A 31 -1.21 2.97 -10.06
C ALA A 31 -1.12 2.01 -11.26
N SER A 32 -1.58 0.76 -11.10
CA SER A 32 -1.55 -0.25 -12.16
C SER A 32 -2.78 -0.24 -13.07
N GLY A 33 -3.84 0.48 -12.71
CA GLY A 33 -5.10 0.51 -13.46
C GLY A 33 -5.85 -0.82 -13.52
N ARG A 34 -5.40 -1.85 -12.79
CA ARG A 34 -6.00 -3.19 -12.76
C ARG A 34 -6.25 -3.67 -11.34
N LYS A 35 -7.14 -4.66 -11.21
CA LYS A 35 -7.31 -5.37 -9.95
C LYS A 35 -6.06 -6.18 -9.64
N LEU A 36 -5.64 -6.17 -8.36
CA LEU A 36 -4.54 -7.01 -7.91
C LEU A 36 -4.91 -8.49 -7.89
N GLY A 37 -3.98 -9.31 -8.37
CA GLY A 37 -4.06 -10.77 -8.36
C GLY A 37 -3.14 -11.38 -7.31
N ALA A 38 -3.09 -12.72 -7.27
CA ALA A 38 -2.23 -13.44 -6.34
C ALA A 38 -0.73 -13.14 -6.57
N HIS A 39 -0.33 -12.86 -7.82
CA HIS A 39 1.04 -12.51 -8.20
C HIS A 39 1.52 -11.16 -7.62
N ASP A 40 0.60 -10.27 -7.26
CA ASP A 40 0.94 -8.95 -6.70
C ASP A 40 1.13 -9.00 -5.17
N ARG A 41 0.71 -10.10 -4.51
CA ARG A 41 0.79 -10.23 -3.05
C ARG A 41 2.22 -10.09 -2.52
N PRO A 42 3.26 -10.72 -3.11
CA PRO A 42 4.62 -10.55 -2.62
C PRO A 42 5.11 -9.10 -2.68
N ALA A 43 4.71 -8.34 -3.72
CA ALA A 43 5.06 -6.93 -3.87
C ALA A 43 4.36 -6.07 -2.80
N VAL A 44 3.08 -6.33 -2.54
CA VAL A 44 2.34 -5.68 -1.44
C VAL A 44 2.97 -5.99 -0.09
N ASP A 45 3.30 -7.26 0.15
CA ASP A 45 3.87 -7.71 1.43
C ASP A 45 5.24 -7.07 1.69
N ALA A 46 6.09 -6.98 0.66
CA ALA A 46 7.39 -6.32 0.74
C ALA A 46 7.24 -4.83 1.10
N ILE A 47 6.36 -4.10 0.41
CA ILE A 47 6.15 -2.67 0.66
C ILE A 47 5.57 -2.41 2.06
N VAL A 48 4.66 -3.25 2.54
CA VAL A 48 4.12 -3.14 3.91
C VAL A 48 5.22 -3.39 4.95
N ALA A 49 6.08 -4.38 4.72
CA ALA A 49 7.20 -4.68 5.60
C ALA A 49 8.22 -3.53 5.65
N GLU A 50 8.54 -2.93 4.50
CA GLU A 50 9.41 -1.75 4.42
C GLU A 50 8.77 -0.52 5.08
N SER A 51 7.48 -0.29 4.86
CA SER A 51 6.74 0.79 5.49
C SER A 51 6.77 0.70 7.02
N LYS A 52 6.73 -0.52 7.57
CA LYS A 52 6.88 -0.76 9.02
C LYS A 52 8.24 -0.31 9.56
N GLN A 53 9.32 -0.51 8.80
CA GLN A 53 10.66 -0.02 9.16
C GLN A 53 10.73 1.51 9.15
N MET A 54 9.87 2.17 8.37
CA MET A 54 9.79 3.63 8.23
C MET A 54 8.62 4.26 8.99
N ASN A 55 8.14 3.61 10.05
CA ASN A 55 7.05 4.08 10.90
C ASN A 55 5.73 4.38 10.16
N TYR A 56 5.43 3.65 9.09
CA TYR A 56 4.20 3.74 8.29
C TYR A 56 3.98 5.12 7.65
N GLY A 57 5.05 5.77 7.20
CA GLY A 57 4.98 7.06 6.51
C GLY A 57 4.23 6.98 5.18
N LEU A 58 3.20 7.81 4.99
CA LEU A 58 2.40 7.84 3.76
C LEU A 58 3.24 8.14 2.51
N ARG A 59 4.16 9.11 2.62
CA ARG A 59 5.03 9.52 1.51
C ARG A 59 5.88 8.36 1.02
N ASP A 60 6.48 7.63 1.95
CA ASP A 60 7.30 6.46 1.65
C ASP A 60 6.47 5.36 0.99
N LEU A 61 5.27 5.08 1.53
CA LEU A 61 4.36 4.10 0.95
C LEU A 61 4.00 4.42 -0.51
N VAL A 62 3.68 5.69 -0.81
CA VAL A 62 3.35 6.13 -2.18
C VAL A 62 4.54 5.97 -3.12
N LEU A 63 5.73 6.41 -2.70
CA LEU A 63 6.95 6.32 -3.51
C LEU A 63 7.31 4.87 -3.82
N ARG A 64 7.21 3.97 -2.83
CA ARG A 64 7.49 2.54 -3.02
C ARG A 64 6.51 1.87 -3.96
N VAL A 65 5.22 2.19 -3.83
CA VAL A 65 4.21 1.65 -4.76
C VAL A 65 4.49 2.13 -6.18
N ALA A 66 4.81 3.42 -6.36
CA ALA A 66 5.13 3.98 -7.67
C ALA A 66 6.42 3.39 -8.28
N ALA A 67 7.40 3.04 -7.44
CA ALA A 67 8.66 2.43 -7.86
C ALA A 67 8.60 0.90 -8.02
N SER A 68 7.47 0.26 -7.70
CA SER A 68 7.31 -1.19 -7.77
C SER A 68 7.28 -1.69 -9.22
N GLU A 69 7.88 -2.86 -9.45
CA GLU A 69 7.88 -3.53 -10.75
C GLU A 69 6.47 -3.77 -11.29
N THR A 70 5.50 -4.03 -10.42
CA THR A 70 4.08 -4.18 -10.77
C THR A 70 3.51 -2.96 -11.49
N VAL A 71 4.00 -1.75 -11.18
CA VAL A 71 3.61 -0.50 -11.83
C VAL A 71 4.53 -0.21 -13.01
N ARG A 72 5.84 -0.42 -12.85
CA ARG A 72 6.84 -0.13 -13.89
C ARG A 72 6.69 -1.00 -15.14
N GLY A 73 6.30 -2.26 -15.01
CA GLY A 73 6.06 -3.18 -16.13
C GLY A 73 4.89 -2.80 -17.05
N LEU A 74 4.11 -1.75 -16.71
CA LEU A 74 3.10 -1.16 -17.59
C LEU A 74 3.63 0.00 -18.44
N SER A 75 4.83 0.50 -18.14
CA SER A 75 5.49 1.61 -18.87
C SER A 75 6.38 1.12 -20.02
N GLU A 76 6.69 -0.17 -20.07
CA GLU A 76 7.48 -0.79 -21.12
C GLU A 76 6.51 -1.40 -22.14
N GLU A 77 6.20 -0.69 -23.23
CA GLU A 77 5.69 -1.35 -24.44
C GLU A 77 6.74 -2.36 -24.91
N PRO A 78 6.37 -3.62 -25.23
CA PRO A 78 7.29 -4.50 -25.95
C PRO A 78 7.60 -3.88 -27.30
N LYS A 79 8.89 -3.63 -27.55
CA LYS A 79 9.42 -3.29 -28.87
C LYS A 79 9.22 -4.42 -29.87
#